data_AF-A0A8J5JLD9-F1
#
_entry.id   AF-A0A8J5JLD9-F1
#
_cell.length_a   1.000
_cell.length_b   1.000
_cell.length_c   1.000
_cell.angle_alpha   90.00
_cell.angle_beta   90.00
_cell.angle_gamma   90.00
#
_symmetry.space_group_name_H-M   'P 1'
#
loop_
_entity.id
_entity.type
_entity.pdbx_description
1 polymer ?
#
loop_
_entity_poly.entity_id
_entity_poly.type
_entity_poly.pdbx_seq_one_letter_code
_entity_poly.pdbx_strand_id
1 'polypeptide(L)'
;MYHAVRNPSEEDHVTVKTTSTKRNRKFPLPDGTVAEVRYVADENGYVADSPLIPTPPPLPAHAIEQIRIAEEQRAQGIVWDQYGFRVNRK
;
A
#
# COMPACT_ATOMS: atom_id res chain seq x y z
N MET A 1 -26.48 1.33 -11.69
CA MET A 1 -27.00 1.54 -13.05
C MET A 1 -25.88 2.17 -13.86
N TYR A 2 -25.33 1.46 -14.85
CA TYR A 2 -24.23 1.95 -15.68
C TYR A 2 -24.78 2.84 -16.79
N HIS A 3 -24.13 3.96 -17.07
CA HIS A 3 -24.22 4.63 -18.37
C HIS A 3 -22.85 4.58 -19.02
N ALA A 4 -22.68 3.68 -19.98
CA ALA A 4 -21.51 3.63 -20.84
C ALA A 4 -21.77 4.51 -22.06
N VAL A 5 -21.06 5.62 -22.20
CA VAL A 5 -20.91 6.31 -23.49
C VAL A 5 -19.72 5.65 -24.18
N ARG A 6 -20.00 4.91 -25.25
CA ARG A 6 -18.99 4.18 -26.02
C ARG A 6 -18.30 5.16 -26.98
N ASN A 7 -17.06 5.55 -26.69
CA ASN A 7 -16.18 6.21 -27.67
C ASN A 7 -15.31 5.14 -28.35
N PRO A 8 -15.36 5.00 -29.70
CA PRO A 8 -14.79 3.84 -30.38
C PRO A 8 -13.38 4.07 -30.98
N SER A 9 -12.45 4.78 -30.31
CA SER A 9 -11.10 4.97 -30.89
C SER A 9 -9.90 4.83 -29.95
N GLU A 10 -10.01 4.05 -28.88
CA GLU A 10 -8.86 3.81 -27.99
C GLU A 10 -8.73 2.30 -27.75
N GLU A 11 -7.95 1.66 -28.61
CA GLU A 11 -7.56 0.27 -28.43
C GLU A 11 -6.45 0.17 -27.35
N ASP A 12 -6.66 -0.78 -26.43
CA ASP A 12 -5.64 -1.54 -25.68
C ASP A 12 -5.02 -1.03 -24.37
N HIS A 13 -5.74 -0.19 -23.62
CA HIS A 13 -5.57 -0.19 -22.16
C HIS A 13 -6.94 -0.15 -21.49
N VAL A 14 -7.41 -1.29 -20.96
CA VAL A 14 -8.53 -1.32 -20.02
C VAL A 14 -8.09 -0.59 -18.76
N THR A 15 -8.25 0.72 -18.75
CA THR A 15 -8.19 1.52 -17.53
C THR A 15 -9.49 1.24 -16.79
N VAL A 16 -9.47 0.21 -15.93
CA VAL A 16 -10.52 0.05 -14.92
C VAL A 16 -10.55 1.35 -14.11
N LYS A 17 -11.65 2.11 -14.22
CA LYS A 17 -11.87 3.28 -13.37
C LYS A 17 -12.26 2.77 -11.98
N THR A 18 -11.27 2.37 -11.20
CA THR A 18 -11.47 1.84 -9.85
C THR A 18 -12.10 2.91 -8.96
N THR A 19 -13.37 2.73 -8.60
CA THR A 19 -14.08 3.66 -7.70
C THR A 19 -13.75 3.30 -6.25
N SER A 20 -12.67 3.88 -5.72
CA SER A 20 -12.32 3.72 -4.31
C SER A 20 -13.27 4.51 -3.42
N THR A 21 -13.90 3.83 -2.47
CA THR A 21 -14.90 4.44 -1.57
C THR A 21 -14.34 4.55 -0.15
N LYS A 22 -14.18 5.78 0.32
CA LYS A 22 -13.81 6.07 1.72
C LYS A 22 -15.05 6.21 2.59
N ARG A 23 -15.05 5.60 3.78
CA ARG A 23 -16.17 5.66 4.74
C ARG A 23 -15.66 5.76 6.18
N ASN A 24 -16.52 6.24 7.06
CA ASN A 24 -16.33 6.22 8.50
C ASN A 24 -17.55 5.54 9.16
N ARG A 25 -17.33 4.85 10.28
CA ARG A 25 -18.40 4.33 11.15
C ARG A 25 -18.08 4.61 12.61
N LYS A 26 -19.11 4.96 13.37
CA LYS A 26 -19.06 5.24 14.81
C LYS A 26 -20.05 4.37 15.55
N PHE A 27 -19.67 3.82 16.70
CA PHE A 27 -20.55 3.04 17.56
C PHE A 27 -20.20 3.21 19.05
N PRO A 28 -21.19 3.21 19.94
CA PRO A 28 -20.95 3.37 21.38
C PRO A 28 -20.32 2.10 21.97
N LEU A 29 -19.41 2.29 22.93
CA LEU A 29 -18.82 1.23 23.74
C LEU A 29 -19.51 1.15 25.12
N PRO A 30 -19.40 0.01 25.82
CA PRO A 30 -20.04 -0.18 27.14
C PRO A 30 -19.58 0.81 28.22
N ASP A 31 -18.41 1.43 28.04
CA ASP A 31 -17.83 2.44 28.93
C ASP A 31 -18.31 3.88 28.64
N GLY A 32 -19.22 4.05 27.67
CA GLY A 32 -19.75 5.34 27.26
C GLY A 32 -18.87 6.09 26.25
N THR A 33 -17.71 5.54 25.87
CA THR A 33 -16.88 6.10 24.80
C THR A 33 -17.43 5.73 23.42
N VAL A 34 -16.97 6.41 22.37
CA VAL A 34 -17.36 6.11 20.98
C VAL A 34 -16.15 5.59 20.23
N ALA A 35 -16.27 4.38 19.70
CA ALA A 35 -15.31 3.83 18.78
C ALA A 35 -15.52 4.41 17.38
N GLU A 36 -14.42 4.67 16.66
CA GLU A 36 -14.43 5.08 15.27
C GLU A 36 -13.59 4.14 14.41
N VAL A 37 -14.14 3.74 13.26
CA VAL A 37 -13.46 2.95 12.24
C VAL A 37 -13.55 3.67 10.91
N ARG A 38 -12.39 3.95 10.31
CA ARG A 38 -12.27 4.51 8.96
C ARG A 38 -11.84 3.40 8.01
N TYR A 39 -12.35 3.39 6.79
CA TYR A 39 -11.94 2.39 5.82
C TYR A 39 -12.01 2.86 4.37
N VAL A 40 -11.23 2.18 3.54
CA VAL A 40 -11.18 2.31 2.09
C VAL A 40 -11.50 0.95 1.48
N ALA A 41 -12.43 0.93 0.54
CA ALA A 41 -12.81 -0.27 -0.19
C ALA A 41 -12.74 -0.02 -1.70
N ASP A 42 -12.10 -0.94 -2.42
CA ASP A 42 -11.99 -0.94 -3.87
C ASP A 42 -11.80 -2.36 -4.43
N GLU A 43 -11.46 -2.47 -5.72
CA GLU A 43 -11.29 -3.72 -6.44
C GLU A 43 -10.16 -4.61 -5.88
N ASN A 44 -9.23 -4.05 -5.12
CA ASN A 44 -8.13 -4.78 -4.46
C ASN A 44 -8.46 -5.19 -3.02
N GLY A 45 -9.69 -4.91 -2.55
CA GLY A 45 -10.18 -5.33 -1.25
C GLY A 45 -10.48 -4.17 -0.31
N TYR A 46 -10.18 -4.39 0.98
CA TYR A 46 -10.62 -3.52 2.08
C TYR A 46 -9.48 -3.26 3.05
N VAL A 47 -9.23 -1.98 3.36
CA VAL A 47 -8.24 -1.54 4.34
C VAL A 47 -8.93 -0.66 5.38
N ALA A 48 -8.81 -1.02 6.66
CA ALA A 48 -9.37 -0.27 7.77
C ALA A 48 -8.31 0.31 8.71
N ASP A 49 -8.67 1.42 9.33
CA ASP A 49 -7.87 2.19 10.26
C ASP A 49 -8.73 2.53 11.49
N SER A 50 -8.33 2.04 12.65
CA SER A 50 -9.00 2.25 13.93
C SER A 50 -8.07 1.89 15.09
N PRO A 51 -8.12 2.61 16.23
CA PRO A 51 -7.42 2.22 17.46
C PRO A 51 -7.84 0.85 18.03
N LEU A 52 -8.99 0.32 17.58
CA LEU A 52 -9.48 -1.00 17.97
C LEU A 52 -8.79 -2.15 17.24
N ILE A 53 -8.11 -1.88 16.13
CA ILE A 53 -7.39 -2.90 15.36
C ILE A 53 -6.05 -3.15 16.06
N PRO A 54 -5.66 -4.41 16.32
CA PRO A 54 -4.37 -4.71 16.91
C PRO A 54 -3.22 -4.12 16.09
N THR A 55 -2.29 -3.45 16.76
CA THR A 55 -1.07 -2.97 16.10
C THR A 55 -0.20 -4.16 15.72
N PRO A 56 0.34 -4.21 14.49
CA PRO A 56 1.29 -5.24 14.11
C PRO A 56 2.53 -5.17 15.01
N PRO A 57 3.24 -6.31 15.20
CA PRO A 57 4.48 -6.31 15.96
C PRO A 57 5.51 -5.37 15.31
N PRO A 58 6.49 -4.88 16.09
CA PRO A 58 7.58 -4.07 15.53
C PRO A 58 8.31 -4.84 14.43
N LEU A 59 8.87 -4.09 13.47
CA LEU A 59 9.73 -4.66 12.43
C LEU A 59 10.83 -5.53 13.07
N PRO A 60 11.08 -6.74 12.56
CA PRO A 60 12.12 -7.59 13.11
C PRO A 60 13.50 -6.96 12.89
N ALA A 61 14.41 -7.14 13.85
CA ALA A 61 15.73 -6.50 13.84
C ALA A 61 16.53 -6.75 12.55
N HIS A 62 16.43 -7.95 11.98
CA HIS A 62 17.12 -8.27 10.72
C HIS A 62 16.57 -7.49 9.52
N ALA A 63 15.29 -7.11 9.50
CA ALA A 63 14.73 -6.30 8.41
C ALA A 63 15.26 -4.86 8.48
N ILE A 64 15.37 -4.31 9.69
CA ILE A 64 16.00 -3.00 9.92
C ILE A 64 17.47 -3.05 9.47
N GLU A 65 18.19 -4.12 9.81
CA GLU A 65 19.57 -4.33 9.38
C GLU A 65 19.70 -4.43 7.86
N GLN A 66 18.80 -5.16 7.19
CA GLN A 66 18.76 -5.26 5.73
C GLN A 66 18.54 -3.89 5.06
N ILE A 67 17.65 -3.06 5.61
CA ILE A 67 17.41 -1.70 5.12
C ILE A 67 18.69 -0.87 5.27
N ARG A 68 19.36 -0.91 6.43
CA ARG A 68 20.62 -0.19 6.66
C ARG A 68 21.70 -0.61 5.66
N ILE A 69 21.91 -1.92 5.51
CA ILE A 69 22.89 -2.47 4.56
C ILE A 69 22.56 -2.03 3.13
N ALA A 70 21.28 -2.05 2.73
CA ALA A 70 20.87 -1.61 1.40
C ALA A 70 21.13 -0.10 1.18
N GLU A 71 20.89 0.74 2.19
CA GLU A 71 21.20 2.17 2.15
C GLU A 71 22.71 2.43 2.05
N GLU A 72 23.53 1.72 2.85
CA GLU A 72 24.99 1.76 2.77
C GLU A 72 25.49 1.36 1.37
N GLN A 73 24.93 0.30 0.80
CA GLN A 73 25.29 -0.13 -0.56
C GLN A 73 24.95 0.91 -1.61
N ARG A 74 23.78 1.56 -1.51
CA ARG A 74 23.38 2.66 -2.40
C ARG A 74 24.31 3.86 -2.25
N ALA A 75 24.68 4.22 -1.02
CA ALA A 75 25.61 5.32 -0.75
C ALA A 75 27.02 5.04 -1.31
N GLN A 76 27.45 3.78 -1.29
CA GLN A 76 28.68 3.31 -1.92
C GLN A 76 28.58 3.21 -3.46
N GLY A 77 27.43 3.51 -4.05
CA GLY A 77 27.21 3.41 -5.50
C GLY A 77 27.27 1.98 -6.03
N ILE A 78 27.02 0.99 -5.17
CA ILE A 78 27.02 -0.43 -5.56
C ILE A 78 25.78 -0.69 -6.41
N VAL A 79 26.01 -1.10 -7.66
CA VAL A 79 24.97 -1.49 -8.59
C VAL A 79 25.17 -2.96 -8.94
N TRP A 80 24.07 -3.67 -9.13
CA TRP A 80 24.03 -5.07 -9.51
C TRP A 80 23.46 -5.16 -10.92
N ASP A 81 24.00 -6.04 -11.76
CA ASP A 81 23.40 -6.34 -13.06
C ASP A 81 22.18 -7.27 -12.93
N GLN A 82 21.53 -7.57 -14.06
CA GLN A 82 20.36 -8.46 -14.14
C GLN A 82 20.64 -9.91 -13.72
N TYR A 83 21.91 -10.30 -13.62
CA TYR A 83 22.34 -11.64 -13.21
C TYR A 83 22.81 -11.67 -11.75
N GLY A 84 22.78 -10.52 -11.05
CA GLY A 84 23.17 -10.40 -9.65
C GLY A 84 24.68 -10.25 -9.42
N PHE A 85 25.46 -9.85 -10.43
CA PHE A 85 26.87 -9.51 -10.26
C PHE A 85 27.06 -8.02 -10.00
N ARG A 86 27.99 -7.67 -9.10
CA ARG A 86 28.35 -6.27 -8.82
C ARG A 86 29.04 -5.67 -10.03
N VAL A 87 28.56 -4.51 -10.49
CA VAL A 87 29.19 -3.74 -11.56
C VAL A 87 29.86 -2.49 -11.00
N ASN A 88 31.12 -2.25 -11.36
CA ASN A 88 31.81 -1.01 -11.02
C ASN A 88 31.57 0.00 -12.14
N ARG A 89 31.07 1.20 -11.81
CA ARG A 89 31.10 2.34 -12.74
C ARG A 89 32.57 2.77 -12.90
N LYS A 90 33.06 2.80 -14.14
CA LYS A 90 34.34 3.46 -14.48
C LYS A 90 34.19 4.97 -14.43
#